data_AF-A0AAV0L0H0-F1
#
_entry.id   AF-A0AAV0L0H0-F1
#
_cell.length_a   1.000
_cell.length_b   1.000
_cell.length_c   1.000
_cell.angle_alpha   90.00
_cell.angle_beta   90.00
_cell.angle_gamma   90.00
#
_symmetry.space_group_name_H-M   'P 1'
#
loop_
_entity.id
_entity.type
_entity.pdbx_description
1 polymer ?
#
loop_
_entity_poly.entity_id
_entity_poly.type
_entity_poly.pdbx_seq_one_letter_code
_entity_poly.pdbx_strand_id
1 'polypeptide(L)'
;MEKYSTSCRLILCCNSSSKVTEAIRSRCLNVRINAPAQEQIVRVLDFIGKKEGLEVPPGFTARIAEKSNRSLRRAILSFETCRVQQYPFKNYQEISPLEWEEYVSTLSSDIMKEQSPKRLFEVRGKLYELLVNCIPPEILLKRLLYELLKKLDDDLMHEVCHWAAYYVSS
;
A
#
# COMPACT_ATOMS: atom_id res chain seq x y z
N MET A 1 -22.85 -2.34 -23.96
CA MET A 1 -22.16 -3.64 -24.04
C MET A 1 -22.87 -4.59 -25.01
N GLU A 2 -24.20 -4.74 -24.92
CA GLU A 2 -24.95 -5.70 -25.73
C GLU A 2 -25.01 -5.37 -27.24
N LYS A 3 -25.19 -4.08 -27.59
CA LYS A 3 -25.33 -3.60 -28.98
C LYS A 3 -24.19 -3.99 -29.92
N TYR A 4 -22.97 -4.15 -29.40
CA TYR A 4 -21.76 -4.45 -30.19
C TYR A 4 -21.05 -5.73 -29.75
N SER A 5 -21.76 -6.62 -29.03
CA SER A 5 -21.18 -7.84 -28.46
C SER A 5 -20.63 -8.83 -29.50
N THR A 6 -21.11 -8.76 -30.74
CA THR A 6 -20.64 -9.57 -31.88
C THR A 6 -19.29 -9.09 -32.42
N SER A 7 -19.02 -7.78 -32.36
CA SER A 7 -17.81 -7.17 -32.92
C SER A 7 -16.76 -6.80 -31.87
N CYS A 8 -17.12 -6.73 -30.59
CA CYS A 8 -16.22 -6.29 -29.52
C CYS A 8 -16.40 -7.14 -28.24
N ARG A 9 -15.28 -7.58 -27.67
CA ARG A 9 -15.21 -8.19 -26.34
C ARG A 9 -14.60 -7.18 -25.37
N LEU A 10 -15.24 -7.00 -24.22
CA LEU A 10 -14.78 -6.07 -23.18
C LEU A 10 -14.14 -6.83 -22.02
N ILE A 11 -13.01 -6.32 -21.53
CA ILE A 11 -12.35 -6.76 -20.30
C ILE A 11 -12.35 -5.58 -19.35
N LEU A 12 -13.04 -5.72 -18.22
CA LEU A 12 -13.18 -4.67 -17.21
C LEU A 12 -12.25 -4.97 -16.04
N CYS A 13 -11.21 -4.14 -15.86
CA CYS A 13 -10.27 -4.27 -14.75
C CYS A 13 -10.70 -3.37 -13.59
N CYS A 14 -11.08 -3.97 -12.46
CA CYS A 14 -11.44 -3.25 -11.24
C CYS A 14 -10.90 -3.96 -9.99
N ASN A 15 -10.66 -3.18 -8.93
CA ASN A 15 -10.11 -3.70 -7.67
C ASN A 15 -11.19 -4.13 -6.66
N SER A 16 -12.42 -3.62 -6.82
CA SER A 16 -13.56 -3.96 -5.97
C SER A 16 -14.81 -4.09 -6.81
N SER A 17 -15.44 -5.26 -6.74
CA SER A 17 -16.70 -5.53 -7.44
C SER A 17 -17.90 -4.83 -6.81
N SER A 18 -17.80 -4.39 -5.54
CA SER A 18 -18.91 -3.77 -4.81
C SER A 18 -19.36 -2.45 -5.42
N LYS A 19 -18.44 -1.69 -6.05
CA LYS A 19 -18.75 -0.43 -6.74
C LYS A 19 -19.28 -0.66 -8.17
N VAL A 20 -19.26 -1.89 -8.68
CA VAL A 20 -19.73 -2.25 -10.02
C VAL A 20 -21.22 -2.56 -9.97
N THR A 21 -21.99 -1.97 -10.88
CA THR A 21 -23.44 -2.14 -10.98
C THR A 21 -23.82 -3.59 -11.30
N GLU A 22 -24.95 -4.04 -10.77
CA GLU A 22 -25.43 -5.42 -10.98
C GLU A 22 -25.72 -5.71 -12.47
N ALA A 23 -26.09 -4.68 -13.23
CA ALA A 23 -26.28 -4.77 -14.67
C ALA A 23 -24.99 -5.22 -15.39
N ILE A 24 -23.82 -4.79 -14.95
CA ILE A 24 -22.55 -5.21 -15.54
C ILE A 24 -22.16 -6.59 -15.00
N ARG A 25 -22.30 -6.79 -13.69
CA ARG A 25 -21.89 -8.03 -13.00
C ARG A 25 -22.62 -9.27 -13.50
N SER A 26 -23.91 -9.14 -13.82
CA SER A 26 -24.74 -10.21 -14.38
C SER A 26 -24.37 -10.60 -15.81
N ARG A 27 -23.65 -9.73 -16.54
CA ARG A 27 -23.32 -9.91 -17.96
C ARG A 27 -21.85 -10.23 -18.22
N CYS A 28 -21.00 -10.15 -17.20
CA CYS A 28 -19.56 -10.37 -17.30
C CYS A 28 -19.13 -11.60 -16.49
N LEU A 29 -18.14 -12.32 -16.99
CA LEU A 29 -17.45 -13.36 -16.22
C LEU A 29 -16.60 -12.69 -15.14
N ASN A 30 -16.92 -12.96 -13.87
CA ASN A 30 -16.19 -12.41 -12.74
C ASN A 30 -14.96 -13.25 -12.45
N VAL A 31 -13.79 -12.76 -12.88
CA VAL A 31 -12.49 -13.39 -12.59
C VAL A 31 -11.86 -12.69 -11.38
N ARG A 32 -11.77 -13.40 -10.25
CA ARG A 32 -11.12 -12.88 -9.04
C ARG A 32 -9.63 -13.19 -9.06
N ILE A 33 -8.81 -12.14 -9.06
CA ILE A 33 -7.35 -12.26 -8.95
C ILE A 33 -6.97 -12.01 -7.49
N ASN A 34 -6.56 -13.07 -6.80
CA ASN A 34 -6.09 -12.95 -5.42
C ASN A 34 -4.66 -12.39 -5.38
N ALA A 35 -4.34 -11.64 -4.33
CA ALA A 35 -2.96 -11.20 -4.09
C ALA A 35 -2.06 -12.44 -3.89
N PRO A 36 -0.84 -12.45 -4.46
CA PRO A 36 0.07 -13.58 -4.34
C PRO A 36 0.43 -13.86 -2.87
N ALA A 37 0.73 -15.12 -2.57
CA ALA A 37 1.31 -15.49 -1.28
C ALA A 37 2.76 -14.98 -1.18
N GLN A 38 3.26 -14.79 0.05
CA GLN A 38 4.63 -14.31 0.26
C GLN A 38 5.67 -15.22 -0.42
N GLU A 39 5.49 -16.55 -0.34
CA GLU A 39 6.37 -17.51 -1.02
C GLU A 39 6.38 -17.33 -2.55
N GLN A 40 5.24 -16.98 -3.15
CA GLN A 40 5.15 -16.74 -4.59
C GLN A 40 5.90 -15.46 -4.97
N ILE A 41 5.81 -14.42 -4.13
CA ILE A 41 6.56 -13.17 -4.32
C ILE A 41 8.06 -13.45 -4.25
N VAL A 42 8.52 -14.22 -3.26
CA VAL A 42 9.93 -14.63 -3.12
C VAL A 42 10.41 -15.35 -4.38
N ARG A 43 9.65 -16.33 -4.89
CA ARG A 43 10.01 -17.04 -6.14
C ARG A 43 10.15 -16.11 -7.34
N VAL A 44 9.29 -15.09 -7.45
CA VAL A 44 9.38 -14.09 -8.53
C VAL A 44 10.61 -13.20 -8.35
N LEU A 45 10.90 -12.75 -7.12
CA LEU A 45 12.10 -11.95 -6.84
C LEU A 45 13.39 -12.73 -7.09
N ASP A 46 13.46 -14.00 -6.69
CA ASP A 46 14.60 -14.87 -6.96
C ASP A 46 14.78 -15.12 -8.47
N PHE A 47 13.66 -15.26 -9.20
CA PHE A 47 13.69 -15.38 -10.66
C PHE A 47 14.23 -14.11 -11.34
N ILE A 48 13.81 -12.91 -10.88
CA ILE A 48 14.31 -11.63 -11.37
C ILE A 48 15.80 -11.51 -11.04
N GLY A 49 16.20 -11.80 -9.80
CA GLY A 49 17.61 -11.77 -9.36
C GLY A 49 18.50 -12.66 -10.22
N LYS A 50 18.08 -13.91 -10.50
CA LYS A 50 18.80 -14.83 -11.38
C LYS A 50 18.91 -14.33 -12.81
N LYS A 51 17.85 -13.75 -13.37
CA LYS A 51 17.86 -13.20 -14.74
C LYS A 51 18.74 -11.96 -14.87
N GLU A 52 18.79 -11.14 -13.84
CA GLU A 52 19.61 -9.93 -13.77
C GLU A 52 21.08 -10.22 -13.36
N GLY A 53 21.42 -11.48 -13.06
CA GLY A 53 22.76 -11.87 -12.61
C GLY A 53 23.14 -11.30 -11.25
N LEU A 54 22.16 -11.08 -10.36
CA LEU A 54 22.35 -10.48 -9.05
C LEU A 54 22.60 -11.54 -7.97
N GLU A 55 23.60 -11.29 -7.12
CA GLU A 55 23.87 -12.11 -5.93
C GLU A 55 22.97 -11.68 -4.77
N VAL A 56 21.84 -12.35 -4.60
CA VAL A 56 20.88 -12.03 -3.54
C VAL A 56 21.14 -12.88 -2.29
N PRO A 57 21.37 -12.27 -1.10
CA PRO A 57 21.58 -13.01 0.12
C PRO A 57 20.34 -13.80 0.57
N PRO A 58 20.54 -14.95 1.25
CA PRO A 58 19.41 -15.75 1.74
C PRO A 58 18.57 -14.95 2.73
N GLY A 59 17.25 -14.98 2.56
CA GLY A 59 16.28 -14.27 3.41
C GLY A 59 16.04 -12.81 3.04
N PHE A 60 16.83 -12.20 2.14
CA PHE A 60 16.62 -10.81 1.72
C PHE A 60 15.29 -10.65 0.94
N THR A 61 14.99 -11.56 0.02
CA THR A 61 13.73 -11.56 -0.74
C THR A 61 12.51 -11.80 0.15
N ALA A 62 12.65 -12.58 1.22
CA ALA A 62 11.59 -12.79 2.21
C ALA A 62 11.25 -11.50 2.97
N ARG A 63 12.27 -10.73 3.40
CA ARG A 63 12.07 -9.42 4.06
C ARG A 63 11.37 -8.42 3.14
N ILE A 64 11.69 -8.41 1.85
CA ILE A 64 11.00 -7.58 0.86
C ILE A 64 9.55 -8.03 0.68
N ALA A 65 9.31 -9.34 0.58
CA ALA A 65 7.96 -9.89 0.45
C ALA A 65 7.08 -9.51 1.65
N GLU A 66 7.61 -9.56 2.86
CA GLU A 66 6.92 -9.13 4.08
C GLU A 66 6.56 -7.64 4.04
N LYS A 67 7.52 -6.76 3.76
CA LYS A 67 7.30 -5.30 3.66
C LYS A 67 6.38 -4.88 2.52
N SER A 68 6.25 -5.70 1.48
CA SER A 68 5.45 -5.38 0.29
C SER A 68 3.93 -5.46 0.51
N ASN A 69 3.46 -5.98 1.66
CA ASN A 69 2.04 -6.18 1.95
C ASN A 69 1.30 -6.96 0.85
N ARG A 70 1.94 -8.01 0.32
CA ARG A 70 1.44 -8.86 -0.79
C ARG A 70 1.23 -8.12 -2.12
N SER A 71 1.79 -6.93 -2.30
CA SER A 71 1.82 -6.22 -3.57
C SER A 71 3.08 -6.57 -4.34
N LEU A 72 2.94 -7.34 -5.42
CA LEU A 72 4.07 -7.74 -6.26
C LEU A 72 4.78 -6.53 -6.88
N ARG A 73 4.01 -5.50 -7.31
CA ARG A 73 4.57 -4.26 -7.85
C ARG A 73 5.46 -3.57 -6.82
N ARG A 74 4.99 -3.47 -5.56
CA ARG A 74 5.77 -2.86 -4.48
C ARG A 74 7.03 -3.68 -4.18
N ALA A 75 6.93 -5.01 -4.14
CA ALA A 75 8.07 -5.88 -3.92
C ALA A 75 9.18 -5.69 -4.97
N ILE A 76 8.81 -5.62 -6.26
CA ILE A 76 9.76 -5.44 -7.36
C ILE A 76 10.42 -4.05 -7.28
N LEU A 77 9.63 -3.00 -7.10
CA LEU A 77 10.17 -1.63 -6.97
C LEU A 77 11.09 -1.52 -5.76
N SER A 78 10.73 -2.07 -4.61
CA SER A 78 11.59 -2.10 -3.43
C SER A 78 12.89 -2.87 -3.69
N PHE A 79 12.85 -3.99 -4.42
CA PHE A 79 14.05 -4.74 -4.79
C PHE A 79 14.97 -3.92 -5.71
N GLU A 80 14.41 -3.22 -6.68
CA GLU A 80 15.14 -2.32 -7.57
C GLU A 80 15.77 -1.13 -6.80
N THR A 81 15.00 -0.48 -5.91
CA THR A 81 15.51 0.60 -5.06
C THR A 81 16.68 0.13 -4.20
N CYS A 82 16.60 -1.06 -3.61
CA CYS A 82 17.70 -1.62 -2.82
C CYS A 82 18.97 -1.80 -3.66
N ARG A 83 18.84 -2.26 -4.92
CA ARG A 83 19.98 -2.40 -5.84
C ARG A 83 20.63 -1.06 -6.16
N VAL A 84 19.82 -0.03 -6.42
CA VAL A 84 20.31 1.32 -6.75
C VAL A 84 20.99 1.98 -5.56
N GLN A 85 20.45 1.80 -4.35
CA GLN A 85 21.04 2.34 -3.13
C GLN A 85 22.39 1.72 -2.80
N GLN A 86 22.50 0.39 -2.88
CA GLN A 86 23.73 -0.32 -2.54
C GLN A 86 23.81 -1.69 -3.19
N TYR A 87 24.89 -1.93 -3.94
CA TYR A 87 25.27 -3.24 -4.45
C TYR A 87 26.77 -3.50 -4.22
N PRO A 88 27.20 -4.70 -3.79
CA PRO A 88 26.44 -5.93 -3.48
C PRO A 88 25.48 -5.79 -2.29
N PHE A 89 24.40 -6.57 -2.29
CA PHE A 89 23.41 -6.55 -1.21
C PHE A 89 24.03 -7.01 0.12
N LYS A 90 23.71 -6.30 1.21
CA LYS A 90 24.10 -6.70 2.57
C LYS A 90 22.93 -7.38 3.27
N ASN A 91 23.20 -8.37 4.12
CA ASN A 91 22.18 -9.08 4.91
C ASN A 91 21.29 -8.13 5.73
N TYR A 92 21.88 -7.06 6.27
CA TYR A 92 21.21 -6.06 7.11
C TYR A 92 20.82 -4.79 6.37
N GLN A 93 20.79 -4.79 5.03
CA GLN A 93 20.36 -3.61 4.29
C GLN A 93 18.93 -3.23 4.71
N GLU A 94 18.74 -1.96 5.01
CA GLU A 94 17.44 -1.40 5.32
C GLU A 94 16.66 -1.22 4.03
N ILE A 95 15.48 -1.86 3.99
CA ILE A 95 14.52 -1.65 2.90
C ILE A 95 13.76 -0.38 3.25
N SER A 96 14.14 0.74 2.64
CA SER A 96 13.48 2.03 2.82
C SER A 96 12.00 1.93 2.40
N PRO A 97 11.05 2.36 3.25
CA PRO A 97 9.66 2.55 2.81
C PRO A 97 9.56 3.73 1.83
N LEU A 98 8.37 3.96 1.28
CA LEU A 98 8.17 5.12 0.42
C LEU A 98 8.20 6.41 1.25
N GLU A 99 8.74 7.49 0.70
CA GLU A 99 8.91 8.78 1.40
C GLU A 99 7.60 9.29 2.03
N TRP A 100 6.48 9.19 1.32
CA TRP A 100 5.17 9.59 1.84
C TRP A 100 4.68 8.71 3.00
N GLU A 101 5.08 7.43 3.06
CA GLU A 101 4.74 6.54 4.17
C GLU A 101 5.52 6.93 5.44
N GLU A 102 6.78 7.35 5.30
CA GLU A 102 7.58 7.90 6.40
C GLU A 102 7.02 9.22 6.89
N TYR A 103 6.58 10.07 5.97
CA TYR A 103 5.96 11.34 6.30
C TYR A 103 4.68 11.15 7.12
N VAL A 104 3.84 10.17 6.75
CA VAL A 104 2.65 9.79 7.53
C VAL A 104 3.02 9.17 8.89
N SER A 105 4.11 8.40 8.97
CA SER A 105 4.61 7.89 10.27
C SER A 105 5.04 9.03 11.19
N THR A 106 5.71 10.05 10.64
CA THR A 106 6.09 11.27 11.37
C THR A 106 4.84 12.02 11.83
N LEU A 107 3.86 12.18 10.94
CA LEU A 107 2.55 12.79 11.25
C LEU A 107 1.85 12.09 12.43
N SER A 108 1.83 10.75 12.44
CA SER A 108 1.23 9.99 13.55
C SER A 108 1.95 10.25 14.88
N SER A 109 3.27 10.36 14.85
CA SER A 109 4.08 10.66 16.04
C SER A 109 3.82 12.07 16.54
N ASP A 110 3.63 13.01 15.61
CA ASP A 110 3.37 14.40 15.89
C ASP A 110 2.00 14.63 16.55
N ILE A 111 0.99 13.88 16.11
CA ILE A 111 -0.36 13.85 16.70
C ILE A 111 -0.34 13.28 18.12
N MET A 112 0.47 12.24 18.37
CA MET A 112 0.56 11.60 19.68
C MET A 112 1.34 12.44 20.71
N LYS A 113 2.31 13.23 20.26
CA LYS A 113 3.14 14.07 21.14
C LYS A 113 2.38 15.25 21.75
N GLU A 114 1.50 15.90 20.98
CA GLU A 114 0.82 17.12 21.41
C GLU A 114 -0.57 17.23 20.77
N GLN A 115 -1.62 17.33 21.60
CA GLN A 115 -3.00 17.52 21.16
C GLN A 115 -3.48 18.96 21.38
N SER A 116 -2.70 19.94 20.91
CA SER A 116 -3.04 21.37 20.99
C SER A 116 -3.60 21.90 19.65
N PRO A 117 -4.36 23.02 19.66
CA PRO A 117 -4.81 23.68 18.43
C PRO A 117 -3.66 24.10 17.51
N LYS A 118 -2.51 24.48 18.09
CA LYS A 118 -1.30 24.82 17.34
C LYS A 118 -0.78 23.61 16.58
N ARG A 119 -0.68 22.45 17.26
CA ARG A 119 -0.22 21.22 16.63
C ARG A 119 -1.16 20.74 15.53
N LEU A 120 -2.47 20.88 15.75
CA LEU A 120 -3.49 20.57 14.74
C LEU A 120 -3.32 21.40 13.46
N PHE A 121 -2.97 22.70 13.58
CA PHE A 121 -2.69 23.55 12.43
C PHE A 121 -1.46 23.08 11.64
N GLU A 122 -0.40 22.67 12.32
CA GLU A 122 0.80 22.09 11.68
C GLU A 122 0.49 20.77 10.97
N VAL A 123 -0.25 19.86 11.63
CA VAL A 123 -0.71 18.58 11.05
C VAL A 123 -1.55 18.83 9.80
N ARG A 124 -2.42 19.84 9.80
CA ARG A 124 -3.19 20.24 8.62
C ARG A 124 -2.29 20.67 7.47
N GLY A 125 -1.23 21.43 7.74
CA GLY A 125 -0.22 21.81 6.73
C GLY A 125 0.43 20.58 6.08
N LYS A 126 0.86 19.61 6.90
CA LYS A 126 1.45 18.35 6.43
C LYS A 126 0.48 17.53 5.58
N LEU A 127 -0.79 17.48 5.96
CA LEU A 127 -1.82 16.80 5.17
C LEU A 127 -2.03 17.49 3.81
N TYR A 128 -1.99 18.82 3.75
CA TYR A 128 -2.06 19.52 2.47
C TYR A 128 -0.88 19.19 1.55
N GLU A 129 0.34 19.10 2.07
CA GLU A 129 1.50 18.69 1.26
C GLU A 129 1.31 17.30 0.65
N LEU A 130 0.77 16.34 1.42
CA LEU A 130 0.47 15.00 0.90
C LEU A 130 -0.62 15.01 -0.18
N LEU A 131 -1.65 15.86 -0.02
CA LEU A 131 -2.72 16.00 -1.00
C LEU A 131 -2.26 16.71 -2.28
N VAL A 132 -1.41 17.72 -2.17
CA VAL A 132 -0.80 18.43 -3.32
C VAL A 132 0.07 17.48 -4.14
N ASN A 133 0.74 16.53 -3.49
CA ASN A 133 1.48 15.46 -4.16
C ASN A 133 0.60 14.34 -4.75
N CYS A 134 -0.70 14.59 -4.91
CA CYS A 134 -1.67 13.70 -5.57
C CYS A 134 -1.80 12.32 -4.90
N ILE A 135 -1.60 12.24 -3.58
CA ILE A 135 -1.84 11.00 -2.83
C ILE A 135 -3.33 10.93 -2.46
N PRO A 136 -4.05 9.86 -2.85
CA PRO A 136 -5.47 9.74 -2.56
C PRO A 136 -5.77 9.81 -1.05
N PRO A 137 -6.77 10.59 -0.63
CA PRO A 137 -7.10 10.77 0.79
C PRO A 137 -7.48 9.46 1.48
N GLU A 138 -8.15 8.55 0.78
CA GLU A 138 -8.49 7.20 1.28
C GLU A 138 -7.22 6.42 1.70
N ILE A 139 -6.14 6.54 0.94
CA ILE A 139 -4.86 5.87 1.21
C ILE A 139 -4.16 6.52 2.40
N LEU A 140 -4.18 7.86 2.48
CA LEU A 140 -3.61 8.61 3.59
C LEU A 140 -4.30 8.27 4.92
N LEU A 141 -5.63 8.30 4.95
CA LEU A 141 -6.42 7.97 6.14
C LEU A 141 -6.19 6.54 6.59
N LYS A 142 -6.21 5.58 5.65
CA LYS A 142 -5.94 4.17 5.95
C LYS A 142 -4.53 3.98 6.51
N ARG A 143 -3.53 4.64 5.93
CA ARG A 143 -2.14 4.54 6.41
C ARG A 143 -1.96 5.20 7.78
N LEU A 144 -2.55 6.38 7.98
CA LEU A 144 -2.51 7.08 9.25
C LEU A 144 -3.16 6.25 10.36
N LEU A 145 -4.31 5.64 10.08
CA LEU A 145 -4.97 4.70 10.99
C LEU A 145 -4.04 3.56 11.38
N TYR A 146 -3.40 2.88 10.42
CA TYR A 146 -2.47 1.79 10.74
C TYR A 146 -1.28 2.23 11.60
N GLU A 147 -0.76 3.45 11.42
CA GLU A 147 0.34 3.94 12.26
C GLU A 147 -0.13 4.37 13.66
N LEU A 148 -1.36 4.89 13.78
CA LEU A 148 -1.96 5.22 15.09
C LEU A 148 -2.29 3.95 15.88
N LEU A 149 -2.83 2.92 15.24
CA LEU A 149 -3.19 1.65 15.88
C LEU A 149 -1.99 0.91 16.46
N LYS A 150 -0.76 1.15 15.98
CA LYS A 150 0.46 0.58 16.58
C LYS A 150 0.86 1.23 17.91
N LYS A 151 0.29 2.40 18.23
CA LYS A 151 0.72 3.28 19.33
C LYS A 151 -0.39 3.54 20.36
N LEU A 152 -1.63 3.11 20.07
CA LEU A 152 -2.80 3.34 20.92
C LEU A 152 -3.08 2.11 21.79
N ASP A 153 -3.72 2.36 22.94
CA ASP A 153 -4.26 1.32 23.81
C ASP A 153 -5.58 0.74 23.25
N ASP A 154 -5.91 -0.50 23.62
CA ASP A 154 -7.03 -1.28 23.05
C ASP A 154 -8.39 -0.56 23.12
N ASP A 155 -8.67 0.18 24.20
CA ASP A 155 -9.93 0.92 24.37
C ASP A 155 -10.09 2.02 23.31
N LEU A 156 -9.00 2.79 23.07
CA LEU A 156 -8.99 3.86 22.08
C LEU A 156 -8.93 3.33 20.65
N MET A 157 -8.38 2.14 20.43
CA MET A 157 -8.32 1.53 19.10
C MET A 157 -9.72 1.35 18.50
N HIS A 158 -10.71 0.96 19.31
CA HIS A 158 -12.08 0.77 18.82
C HIS A 158 -12.69 2.10 18.35
N GLU A 159 -12.58 3.14 19.17
CA GLU A 159 -13.12 4.47 18.85
C GLU A 159 -12.43 5.08 17.61
N VAL A 160 -11.10 4.98 17.52
CA VAL A 160 -10.36 5.52 16.38
C VAL A 160 -10.69 4.77 15.09
N CYS A 161 -10.90 3.45 15.16
CA CYS A 161 -11.38 2.68 14.01
C CYS A 161 -12.78 3.12 13.57
N HIS A 162 -13.68 3.37 14.52
CA HIS A 162 -15.03 3.86 14.23
C HIS A 162 -14.99 5.20 13.50
N TRP A 163 -14.26 6.18 14.04
CA TRP A 163 -14.12 7.50 13.42
C TRP A 163 -13.44 7.44 12.06
N ALA A 164 -12.37 6.63 11.91
CA ALA A 164 -11.72 6.46 10.62
C ALA A 164 -12.66 5.86 9.57
N ALA A 165 -13.49 4.89 9.94
CA ALA A 165 -14.49 4.33 9.03
C ALA A 165 -15.54 5.38 8.63
N TYR A 166 -16.06 6.14 9.60
CA TYR A 166 -17.03 7.21 9.36
C TYR A 166 -16.49 8.25 8.36
N TYR A 167 -15.30 8.80 8.61
CA TYR A 167 -14.69 9.83 7.77
C TYR A 167 -14.20 9.34 6.40
N VAL A 168 -13.89 8.05 6.23
CA VAL A 168 -13.54 7.49 4.91
C VAL A 168 -14.79 7.23 4.06
N SER A 169 -15.93 6.95 4.71
CA SER A 169 -17.20 6.67 4.03
C SER A 169 -18.05 7.90 3.69
N SER A 170 -17.71 9.05 4.29
CA SER A 170 -18.38 10.35 4.09
C SER A 170 -17.84 11.07 2.85
#